data_AF-A0A359F0S5-F1
#
_entry.id   AF-A0A359F0S5-F1
#
_cell.length_a   1.000
_cell.length_b   1.000
_cell.length_c   1.000
_cell.angle_alpha   90.00
_cell.angle_beta   90.00
_cell.angle_gamma   90.00
#
_symmetry.space_group_name_H-M   'P 1'
#
loop_
_entity.id
_entity.type
_entity.pdbx_description
1 polymer ?
#
loop_
_entity_poly.entity_id
_entity_poly.type
_entity_poly.pdbx_seq_one_letter_code
_entity_poly.pdbx_strand_id
1 'polypeptide(L)' 'MASRATTRAIRRPRDPEATREAILDAAHRLLARSGPEAVSLSEVARLAGVNRGTA' A
#
# COMPACT_ATOMS: atom_id res chain seq x y z
N MET A 1 22.65 -26.67 16.92
CA MET A 1 22.15 -26.81 15.54
C MET A 1 20.70 -27.27 15.60
N ALA A 2 19.74 -26.41 15.29
CA ALA A 2 18.36 -26.81 15.02
C ALA A 2 17.80 -25.88 13.94
N SER A 3 17.54 -26.47 12.77
CA SER A 3 17.14 -25.81 11.54
C SER A 3 15.76 -25.18 11.70
N ARG A 4 15.65 -23.86 11.48
CA ARG A 4 14.37 -23.16 11.35
C ARG A 4 13.83 -23.45 9.96
N ALA A 5 12.93 -24.42 9.85
CA ALA A 5 12.15 -24.62 8.63
C ALA A 5 11.34 -23.35 8.35
N THR A 6 11.75 -22.61 7.31
CA THR A 6 11.02 -21.44 6.82
C THR A 6 9.76 -21.93 6.10
N THR A 7 8.63 -21.88 6.80
CA THR A 7 7.31 -22.03 6.16
C THR A 7 7.23 -21.01 5.03
N ARG A 8 7.35 -21.47 3.78
CA ARG A 8 7.14 -20.65 2.59
C ARG A 8 5.65 -20.31 2.56
N ALA A 9 5.29 -19.22 3.24
CA ALA A 9 3.93 -18.70 3.24
C ALA A 9 3.48 -18.57 1.79
N ILE A 10 2.42 -19.31 1.45
CA ILE A 10 1.79 -19.28 0.13
C ILE A 10 1.37 -17.82 -0.08
N ARG A 11 2.11 -17.10 -0.92
CA ARG A 11 1.78 -15.71 -1.24
C ARG A 11 0.44 -15.76 -1.96
N ARG A 12 -0.60 -15.21 -1.33
CA ARG A 12 -1.88 -14.99 -1.99
C ARG A 12 -1.62 -14.26 -3.33
N PRO A 13 -2.38 -14.57 -4.39
CA PRO A 13 -2.30 -13.82 -5.63
C PRO A 13 -2.41 -12.33 -5.31
N ARG A 14 -1.47 -11.54 -5.80
CA ARG A 14 -1.53 -10.08 -5.69
C ARG A 14 -2.55 -9.60 -6.71
N ASP A 15 -3.46 -8.73 -6.29
CA ASP A 15 -4.38 -8.03 -7.18
C ASP A 15 -3.84 -6.62 -7.44
N PRO A 16 -3.10 -6.42 -8.54
CA PRO A 16 -2.50 -5.13 -8.84
C PRO A 16 -3.55 -4.06 -9.18
N GLU A 17 -4.70 -4.43 -9.74
CA GLU A 17 -5.73 -3.45 -10.11
C GLU A 17 -6.43 -2.92 -8.86
N ALA A 18 -6.84 -3.81 -7.95
CA ALA A 18 -7.40 -3.40 -6.66
C ALA A 18 -6.41 -2.55 -5.85
N THR A 19 -5.12 -2.88 -5.92
CA THR A 19 -4.06 -2.07 -5.28
C THR A 19 -3.99 -0.68 -5.89
N ARG A 20 -4.05 -0.58 -7.23
CA ARG A 20 -4.03 0.69 -7.96
C ARG A 20 -5.25 1.56 -7.62
N GLU A 21 -6.44 0.97 -7.60
CA GLU A 21 -7.67 1.67 -7.22
C GLU A 21 -7.59 2.22 -5.79
N ALA A 22 -7.09 1.43 -4.83
CA ALA A 22 -6.92 1.86 -3.44
C ALA A 22 -5.95 3.05 -3.32
N ILE A 23 -4.85 3.06 -4.08
CA ILE A 23 -3.90 4.18 -4.12
C ILE A 23 -4.56 5.45 -4.66
N LEU A 24 -5.29 5.35 -5.77
CA LEU A 24 -5.95 6.51 -6.39
C LEU A 24 -7.05 7.09 -5.49
N ASP A 25 -7.87 6.24 -4.86
CA ASP A 25 -8.89 6.68 -3.92
C ASP A 25 -8.27 7.35 -2.68
N ALA A 26 -7.20 6.78 -2.12
CA ALA A 26 -6.46 7.39 -1.01
C ALA A 26 -5.89 8.77 -1.38
N ALA A 27 -5.31 8.90 -2.58
CA ALA A 27 -4.79 10.18 -3.07
C ALA A 27 -5.90 11.22 -3.26
N HIS A 28 -7.02 10.85 -3.90
CA HIS A 28 -8.19 11.73 -4.04
C HIS A 28 -8.71 12.22 -2.69
N ARG A 29 -8.85 11.31 -1.72
CA ARG A 29 -9.29 11.64 -0.36
C ARG A 29 -8.34 12.57 0.38
N LEU A 30 -7.04 12.49 0.11
CA LEU A 30 -6.04 13.35 0.72
C LEU A 30 -6.04 14.74 0.08
N LEU A 31 -6.08 14.78 -1.26
CA LEU A 31 -6.21 16.00 -2.04
C LEU A 31 -7.45 16.80 -1.64
N ALA A 32 -8.60 16.13 -1.55
CA ALA A 32 -9.87 16.77 -1.18
C ALA A 32 -9.87 17.33 0.25
N ARG A 33 -9.07 16.74 1.17
CA ARG A 33 -9.02 17.17 2.58
C ARG A 33 -8.02 18.28 2.84
N SER A 34 -6.83 18.18 2.24
CA SER A 34 -5.67 18.97 2.66
C SER A 34 -5.06 19.79 1.54
N GLY A 35 -5.58 19.66 0.31
CA GLY A 35 -5.01 20.29 -0.88
C GLY A 35 -3.76 19.57 -1.40
N PRO A 36 -3.26 19.97 -2.57
CA PRO A 36 -2.15 19.32 -3.26
C PRO A 36 -0.82 19.39 -2.48
N GLU A 37 -0.54 20.50 -1.80
CA GLU A 37 0.71 20.73 -1.08
C GLU A 37 0.91 19.79 0.12
N ALA A 38 -0.18 19.23 0.65
CA ALA A 38 -0.16 18.34 1.81
C ALA A 38 -0.08 16.85 1.42
N VAL A 39 -0.05 16.52 0.12
CA VAL A 39 0.01 15.13 -0.33
C VAL A 39 1.42 14.58 -0.17
N SER A 40 1.55 13.48 0.58
CA SER A 40 2.78 12.73 0.74
C SER A 40 2.60 11.28 0.36
N LEU A 41 3.58 10.70 -0.33
CA LEU A 41 3.57 9.30 -0.74
C LEU A 41 3.39 8.34 0.44
N SER A 42 3.99 8.67 1.59
CA SER A 42 3.86 7.87 2.82
C SER A 42 2.42 7.87 3.34
N GLU A 43 1.75 9.01 3.26
CA GLU A 43 0.38 9.20 3.72
C GLU A 43 -0.58 8.43 2.82
N VAL A 44 -0.38 8.52 1.49
CA VAL A 44 -1.16 7.77 0.49
C VAL A 44 -0.97 6.26 0.70
N ALA A 45 0.26 5.78 0.85
CA ALA A 45 0.53 4.37 1.10
C ALA A 45 -0.14 3.87 2.39
N ARG A 46 -0.06 4.66 3.46
CA ARG A 46 -0.70 4.36 4.75
C ARG A 46 -2.22 4.27 4.61
N LEU A 47 -2.84 5.21 3.89
CA LEU A 47 -4.28 5.25 3.67
C LEU A 47 -4.78 4.15 2.73
N ALA A 48 -4.00 3.80 1.72
CA ALA A 48 -4.30 2.73 0.78
C ALA A 48 -4.03 1.33 1.35
N GLY A 49 -3.38 1.23 2.53
CA GLY A 49 -3.06 -0.06 3.16
C GLY A 49 -1.97 -0.85 2.43
N VAL A 50 -1.10 -0.15 1.70
CA VAL A 50 -0.02 -0.75 0.90
C VAL A 50 1.34 -0.45 1.52
N ASN A 51 2.34 -1.27 1.19
CA ASN A 51 3.70 -0.94 1.58
C ASN A 51 4.18 0.28 0.79
N ARG A 52 4.97 1.16 1.41
CA ARG A 52 5.50 2.35 0.72
C ARG A 52 6.29 2.02 -0.54
N GLY A 53 6.97 0.87 -0.59
CA GLY A 53 7.71 0.44 -1.78
C GLY A 53 6.83 0.01 -2.96
N THR A 54 5.51 -0.05 -2.78
CA THR A 54 4.53 -0.39 -3.84
C THR A 54 3.67 0.80 -4.29
N ALA A 55 3.76 1.94 -3.60
CA ALA A 55 3.09 3.19 -3.94
C ALA A 55 4.12 4.17 -4.50
#